data_AF-A0A3M1A8P4-F1
#
_entry.id   AF-A0A3M1A8P4-F1
#
_cell.length_a   1.000
_cell.length_b   1.000
_cell.length_c   1.000
_cell.angle_alpha   90.00
_cell.angle_beta   90.00
_cell.angle_gamma   90.00
#
_symmetry.space_group_name_H-M   'P 1'
#
loop_
_entity.id
_entity.type
_entity.pdbx_description
1 polymer ?
#
loop_
_entity_poly.entity_id
_entity_poly.type
_entity_poly.pdbx_seq_one_letter_code
_entity_poly.pdbx_strand_id
1 'polypeptide(L)' 'MQQGIRQGLLDAIELGLELKFGSEGLRLLTEIRKIEDLDLLHAIREGIKTCDSVEQLRQIYE' A
#
# COMPACT_ATOMS: atom_id res chain seq x y z
N MET A 1 -14.98 -0.63 14.76
CA MET A 1 -14.87 -1.77 13.83
C MET A 1 -14.00 -1.47 12.60
N GLN A 2 -14.02 -0.24 12.05
CA GLN A 2 -13.22 0.12 10.86
C GLN A 2 -11.69 0.08 11.06
N GLN A 3 -11.20 0.27 12.28
CA GLN A 3 -9.77 0.25 12.59
C GLN A 3 -9.09 -1.10 12.31
N GLY A 4 -9.79 -2.22 12.55
CA GLY A 4 -9.24 -3.56 12.28
C GLY A 4 -9.08 -3.83 10.78
N ILE A 5 -10.01 -3.33 9.96
CA ILE A 5 -9.95 -3.44 8.50
C ILE A 5 -8.76 -2.62 7.97
N ARG A 6 -8.62 -1.37 8.45
CA ARG A 6 -7.50 -0.51 8.09
C ARG A 6 -6.16 -1.16 8.40
N GLN A 7 -6.04 -1.73 9.60
CA GLN A 7 -4.79 -2.35 10.04
C GLN A 7 -4.48 -3.60 9.21
N GLY A 8 -5.47 -4.44 8.94
CA GLY A 8 -5.30 -5.60 8.04
C GLY A 8 -4.91 -5.21 6.60
N LEU A 9 -5.43 -4.09 6.09
CA LEU A 9 -5.01 -3.57 4.78
C LEU A 9 -3.56 -3.09 4.80
N LEU A 10 -3.16 -2.35 5.85
CA LEU A 10 -1.77 -1.88 5.98
C LEU A 10 -0.78 -3.03 6.12
N ASP A 11 -1.08 -4.06 6.91
CA ASP A 11 -0.26 -5.28 7.01
C ASP A 11 -0.15 -6.00 5.64
N ALA A 12 -1.26 -6.13 4.91
CA ALA A 12 -1.24 -6.75 3.58
C ALA A 12 -0.44 -5.95 2.55
N ILE A 13 -0.52 -4.61 2.64
CA ILE A 13 0.27 -3.69 1.80
C ILE A 13 1.75 -3.77 2.16
N GLU A 14 2.11 -3.75 3.44
CA GLU A 14 3.48 -3.88 3.92
C GLU A 14 4.14 -5.16 3.38
N LEU A 15 3.46 -6.30 3.55
CA LEU A 15 3.93 -7.59 3.05
C LEU A 15 4.04 -7.60 1.51
N GLY A 16 3.03 -7.08 0.81
CA GLY A 16 3.04 -7.03 -0.66
C GLY A 16 4.16 -6.15 -1.21
N LEU A 17 4.42 -5.01 -0.57
CA LEU A 17 5.50 -4.09 -0.92
C LEU A 17 6.87 -4.74 -0.70
N GLU A 18 7.08 -5.38 0.45
CA GLU A 18 8.34 -6.07 0.75
C GLU A 18 8.61 -7.21 -0.22
N LEU A 19 7.60 -8.03 -0.52
CA LEU A 19 7.77 -9.19 -1.41
C LEU A 19 8.02 -8.79 -2.87
N LYS A 20 7.38 -7.72 -3.36
CA LYS A 20 7.46 -7.33 -4.78
C LYS A 20 8.56 -6.32 -5.07
N PHE A 21 8.70 -5.32 -4.20
CA PHE A 21 9.58 -4.17 -4.41
C PHE A 21 10.71 -4.09 -3.39
N GLY A 22 10.76 -5.02 -2.42
CA GLY A 22 11.79 -5.04 -1.39
C GLY A 22 11.80 -3.77 -0.54
N SER A 23 13.01 -3.33 -0.16
CA SER A 23 13.20 -2.17 0.70
C SER A 23 12.73 -0.85 0.07
N GLU A 24 12.65 -0.76 -1.26
CA GLU A 24 12.15 0.44 -1.95
C GLU A 24 10.65 0.60 -1.74
N GLY A 25 9.89 -0.51 -1.81
CA GLY A 25 8.45 -0.50 -1.52
C GLY A 25 8.15 -0.09 -0.08
N LEU A 26 8.95 -0.55 0.89
CA LEU A 26 8.76 -0.21 2.30
C LEU A 26 8.89 1.30 2.60
N ARG A 27 9.59 2.07 1.76
CA ARG A 27 9.64 3.54 1.93
C ARG A 27 8.27 4.17 1.72
N LEU A 28 7.48 3.67 0.77
CA LEU A 28 6.13 4.15 0.48
C LEU A 28 5.17 3.86 1.65
N LEU A 29 5.42 2.80 2.42
CA LEU A 29 4.57 2.43 3.54
C LEU A 29 4.43 3.57 4.57
N THR A 30 5.49 4.38 4.76
CA THR A 30 5.43 5.53 5.68
C THR A 30 4.45 6.60 5.20
N GLU A 31 4.29 6.75 3.89
CA GLU A 31 3.29 7.64 3.27
C GLU A 31 1.90 7.01 3.34
N ILE A 32 1.78 5.73 2.96
CA ILE A 32 0.52 4.99 2.92
C ILE A 32 -0.11 4.88 4.33
N ARG A 33 0.71 4.76 5.38
CA ARG A 33 0.23 4.75 6.78
C ARG A 33 -0.47 6.05 7.20
N LYS A 34 -0.29 7.16 6.49
CA LYS A 34 -0.99 8.43 6.73
C LYS A 34 -2.36 8.48 6.07
N ILE A 35 -2.65 7.57 5.13
CA ILE A 35 -3.92 7.51 4.42
C ILE A 35 -4.99 6.93 5.35
N GLU A 36 -6.07 7.69 5.56
CA GLU A 36 -7.23 7.25 6.35
C GLU A 36 -8.33 6.64 5.49
N ASP A 37 -8.30 6.90 4.19
CA ASP A 37 -9.26 6.41 3.22
C ASP A 37 -9.05 4.90 2.94
N LEU A 38 -10.07 4.10 3.26
CA LEU A 38 -10.02 2.65 3.10
C LEU A 38 -10.08 2.23 1.63
N ASP A 39 -10.84 2.93 0.79
CA ASP A 39 -10.95 2.64 -0.63
C ASP A 39 -9.62 2.90 -1.33
N LEU A 40 -8.91 3.95 -0.93
CA LEU A 40 -7.57 4.24 -1.44
C LEU A 40 -6.55 3.17 -1.01
N LEU A 41 -6.60 2.72 0.26
CA LEU A 41 -5.78 1.59 0.72
C LEU A 41 -6.09 0.30 -0.05
N HIS A 42 -7.36 0.06 -0.37
CA HIS A 42 -7.76 -1.05 -1.24
C HIS A 42 -7.17 -0.94 -2.64
N ALA A 43 -7.25 0.24 -3.26
CA ALA A 43 -6.68 0.50 -4.59
C ALA A 43 -5.16 0.30 -4.61
N ILE A 44 -4.45 0.75 -3.57
CA ILE A 44 -3.00 0.52 -3.43
C ILE A 44 -2.72 -0.97 -3.34
N ARG A 45 -3.45 -1.72 -2.51
CA ARG A 45 -3.27 -3.17 -2.38
C ARG A 45 -3.47 -3.90 -3.70
N GLU A 46 -4.43 -3.48 -4.53
CA GLU A 46 -4.64 -4.03 -5.87
C GLU A 46 -3.52 -3.62 -6.82
N GLY A 47 -3.12 -2.35 -6.78
CA GLY A 47 -2.01 -1.79 -7.54
C GLY A 47 -0.69 -2.53 -7.30
N ILE A 48 -0.42 -3.01 -6.09
CA ILE A 48 0.79 -3.82 -5.81
C ILE A 48 0.83 -5.04 -6.72
N LYS A 49 -0.31 -5.66 -7.06
CA LYS A 49 -0.32 -6.84 -7.94
C LYS A 49 -0.01 -6.47 -9.40
N THR A 50 -0.47 -5.30 -9.86
CA THR A 50 -0.44 -4.93 -11.28
C THR A 50 0.71 -3.99 -11.66
N CYS A 51 1.13 -3.08 -10.77
CA CYS A 51 2.19 -2.11 -11.04
C CYS A 51 3.56 -2.78 -11.09
N ASP A 52 4.38 -2.43 -12.06
CA ASP A 52 5.73 -3.01 -12.22
C ASP A 52 6.80 -2.24 -11.44
N SER A 53 6.46 -1.08 -10.86
CA SER A 53 7.41 -0.23 -10.13
C SER A 53 6.74 0.56 -9.01
N VAL A 54 7.53 0.93 -8.01
CA VAL A 54 7.10 1.76 -6.87
C VAL A 54 6.56 3.12 -7.31
N GLU A 55 7.12 3.71 -8.36
CA GLU A 55 6.65 4.98 -8.92
C GLU A 55 5.23 4.88 -9.47
N GLN A 56 4.93 3.81 -10.22
CA GLN A 56 3.57 3.57 -10.73
C GLN A 56 2.57 3.38 -9.59
N LEU A 57 2.99 2.68 -8.52
CA LEU A 57 2.14 2.47 -7.35
C LEU A 57 1.84 3.79 -6.62
N ARG A 58 2.84 4.68 -6.55
CA ARG A 58 2.72 5.98 -5.89
C ARG A 58 1.66 6.88 -6.53
N GLN A 59 1.54 6.81 -7.86
CA GLN A 59 0.53 7.55 -8.63
C GLN A 59 -0.93 7.17 -8.30
N ILE A 60 -1.16 6.08 -7.55
CA ILE A 60 -2.51 5.69 -7.13
C ILE A 60 -3.03 6.61 -6.02
N TYR A 61 -2.12 7.18 -5.20
CA TYR A 61 -2.49 7.94 -4.00
C TYR A 61 -1.86 9.35 -3.93
N GLU A 62 -1.01 9.72 -4.88
CA GLU A 62 -0.62 11.11 -5.15
C GLU A 62 -1.68 11.85 -5.97
#